data_AF-A0A0B5AQQ9-F1
#
_entry.id   AF-A0A0B5AQQ9-F1
#
_cell.length_a   1.000
_cell.length_b   1.000
_cell.length_c   1.000
_cell.angle_alpha   90.00
_cell.angle_beta   90.00
_cell.angle_gamma   90.00
#
_symmetry.space_group_name_H-M   'P 1'
#
loop_
_entity.id
_entity.type
_entity.pdbx_description
1 polymer ?
#
loop_
_entity_poly.entity_id
_entity_poly.type
_entity_poly.pdbx_seq_one_letter_code
_entity_poly.pdbx_strand_id
1 'polypeptide(L)'
;MLAGLLLLLFFVFRKENRKMLLIVMIYFSVLSVVFLIGLYSISSQYQLFDSPVDGGFAAKFNWVATFAYLYIIPLIILFSNKGFKWINHRFQQAAVNIAMKVLLVAAFIAGGYIAMFGFVLTYYGFAP
;
A
#
# COMPACT_ATOMS: atom_id res chain seq x y z
N MET A 1 11.49 -0.26 -4.56
CA MET A 1 10.14 -0.57 -4.04
C MET A 1 9.02 -0.28 -5.04
N LEU A 2 8.95 0.94 -5.60
CA LEU A 2 7.95 1.32 -6.64
C LEU A 2 7.77 0.31 -7.77
N ALA A 3 8.86 0.03 -8.51
CA ALA A 3 8.82 -0.85 -9.66
C ALA A 3 8.36 -2.26 -9.25
N GLY A 4 8.77 -2.73 -8.07
CA GLY A 4 8.31 -4.00 -7.50
C GLY A 4 6.80 -4.01 -7.26
N LEU A 5 6.24 -2.94 -6.67
CA LEU A 5 4.80 -2.81 -6.46
C LEU A 5 4.04 -2.80 -7.80
N LEU A 6 4.49 -2.00 -8.78
CA LEU A 6 3.84 -1.90 -10.09
C LEU A 6 3.91 -3.22 -10.86
N LEU A 7 5.04 -3.93 -10.81
CA LEU A 7 5.17 -5.26 -11.40
C LEU A 7 4.23 -6.26 -10.72
N LEU A 8 4.17 -6.25 -9.39
CA LEU A 8 3.26 -7.12 -8.63
C LEU A 8 1.81 -6.84 -9.01
N LEU A 9 1.40 -5.57 -9.06
CA LEU A 9 0.07 -5.16 -9.49
C LEU A 9 -0.23 -5.60 -10.92
N PHE A 10 0.72 -5.42 -11.84
CA PHE A 10 0.59 -5.87 -13.21
C PHE A 10 0.36 -7.39 -13.27
N PHE A 11 1.17 -8.20 -12.59
CA PHE A 11 1.00 -9.66 -12.57
C PHE A 11 -0.33 -10.09 -11.95
N VAL A 12 -0.79 -9.41 -10.90
CA VAL A 12 -2.05 -9.69 -10.23
C VAL A 12 -3.22 -9.34 -11.17
N PHE A 13 -3.19 -8.18 -11.83
CA PHE A 13 -4.33 -7.67 -12.60
C PHE A 13 -4.27 -7.95 -14.10
N ARG A 14 -3.22 -8.60 -14.63
CA ARG A 14 -3.08 -8.88 -16.08
C ARG A 14 -4.22 -9.72 -16.68
N LYS A 15 -4.93 -10.50 -15.87
CA LYS A 15 -6.06 -11.34 -16.30
C LYS A 15 -7.43 -10.66 -16.13
N GLU A 16 -7.46 -9.46 -15.55
CA GLU A 16 -8.70 -8.69 -15.35
C GLU A 16 -8.94 -7.74 -16.54
N ASN A 17 -10.00 -6.93 -16.45
CA ASN A 17 -10.31 -5.94 -17.47
C ASN A 17 -9.17 -4.93 -17.65
N ARG A 18 -8.73 -4.73 -18.90
CA ARG A 18 -7.67 -3.78 -19.28
C ARG A 18 -7.90 -2.37 -18.73
N LYS A 19 -9.16 -1.90 -18.66
CA LYS A 19 -9.51 -0.60 -18.08
C LYS A 19 -9.19 -0.53 -16.59
N MET A 20 -9.54 -1.57 -15.83
CA MET A 20 -9.26 -1.66 -14.40
C MET A 20 -7.76 -1.68 -14.13
N LEU A 21 -7.00 -2.50 -14.89
CA LEU A 21 -5.54 -2.54 -14.80
C LEU A 21 -4.94 -1.15 -15.03
N LEU A 22 -5.37 -0.44 -16.07
CA LEU A 22 -4.86 0.88 -16.40
C LEU A 22 -5.17 1.91 -15.29
N ILE A 23 -6.40 1.91 -14.75
CA ILE A 23 -6.78 2.78 -13.63
C ILE A 23 -5.90 2.52 -12.40
N VAL A 24 -5.71 1.24 -12.04
CA VAL A 24 -4.86 0.85 -10.91
C VAL A 24 -3.41 1.30 -11.13
N MET A 25 -2.87 1.05 -12.32
CA MET A 25 -1.49 1.43 -12.65
C MET A 25 -1.29 2.95 -12.61
N ILE A 26 -2.23 3.73 -13.17
CA ILE A 26 -2.16 5.19 -13.14
C ILE A 26 -2.28 5.70 -11.70
N TYR A 27 -3.25 5.20 -10.93
CA TYR A 27 -3.44 5.59 -9.54
C TYR A 27 -2.16 5.43 -8.72
N PHE A 28 -1.58 4.22 -8.73
CA PHE A 28 -0.36 3.96 -7.95
C PHE A 28 0.85 4.70 -8.50
N SER A 29 0.95 4.92 -9.81
CA SER A 29 2.05 5.71 -10.40
C SER A 29 1.99 7.17 -9.97
N VAL A 30 0.82 7.80 -10.08
CA VAL A 30 0.61 9.20 -9.65
C VAL A 30 0.86 9.34 -8.16
N LEU A 31 0.27 8.45 -7.34
CA LEU A 31 0.47 8.44 -5.89
C LEU A 31 1.96 8.37 -5.52
N SER A 32 2.75 7.65 -6.31
CA SER A 32 4.18 7.52 -6.08
C SER A 32 5.00 8.72 -6.46
N VAL A 33 4.66 9.36 -7.58
CA VAL A 33 5.29 10.62 -7.96
C VAL A 33 5.04 11.67 -6.87
N VAL A 34 3.79 11.81 -6.41
CA VAL A 34 3.43 12.76 -5.35
C VAL A 34 4.17 12.43 -4.05
N PHE A 35 4.21 11.16 -3.66
CA PHE A 35 4.92 10.71 -2.46
C PHE A 35 6.40 11.12 -2.48
N LEU A 36 7.10 10.82 -3.58
CA LEU A 36 8.52 11.09 -3.74
C LEU A 36 8.83 12.58 -3.77
N ILE A 37 8.02 13.36 -4.49
CA ILE A 37 8.16 14.83 -4.53
C ILE A 37 8.00 15.42 -3.13
N GLY A 38 6.97 15.01 -2.37
CA GLY A 38 6.76 15.50 -1.01
C GLY A 38 7.89 15.09 -0.06
N LEU A 39 8.38 13.86 -0.16
CA LEU A 39 9.49 13.38 0.66
C LEU A 39 10.78 14.16 0.36
N TYR A 40 11.06 14.45 -0.90
CA TYR A 40 12.18 15.29 -1.31
C TYR A 40 12.02 16.73 -0.79
N SER A 41 10.83 17.32 -0.93
CA SER A 41 10.53 18.67 -0.47
C SER A 41 10.74 18.81 1.05
N ILE A 42 10.20 17.89 1.84
CA ILE A 42 10.38 17.88 3.31
C ILE A 42 11.86 17.73 3.67
N SER A 43 12.57 16.81 3.00
CA SER A 43 13.98 16.56 3.29
C SER A 43 14.86 17.79 3.02
N SER A 44 14.57 18.50 1.93
CA SER A 44 15.26 19.74 1.56
C SER A 44 14.93 20.89 2.51
N GLN A 45 13.65 21.10 2.81
CA GLN A 45 13.18 22.22 3.65
C GLN A 45 13.67 22.12 5.10
N TYR A 46 13.73 20.92 5.67
CA TYR A 46 14.12 20.71 7.07
C TYR A 46 15.57 20.26 7.24
N GLN A 47 16.36 20.21 6.16
CA GLN A 47 17.77 19.81 6.18
C GLN A 47 17.99 18.50 6.95
N LEU A 48 17.16 17.49 6.70
CA LEU A 48 17.09 16.28 7.53
C LEU A 48 18.41 15.49 7.62
N PHE A 49 19.38 15.79 6.76
CA PHE A 49 20.69 15.15 6.72
C PHE A 49 21.82 16.00 7.33
N ASP A 50 21.65 17.32 7.41
CA ASP A 50 22.67 18.26 7.87
C ASP A 50 22.04 19.29 8.80
N SER A 51 22.16 19.08 10.12
CA SER A 51 21.58 19.94 11.16
C SER A 51 20.05 20.10 11.05
N PRO A 52 19.28 19.02 11.32
CA PRO A 52 17.84 19.02 11.11
C PRO A 52 17.13 20.11 11.90
N VAL A 53 16.25 20.84 11.22
CA VAL A 53 15.39 21.83 11.83
C VAL A 53 14.30 21.12 12.65
N ASP A 54 13.99 21.65 13.83
CA ASP A 54 12.93 21.14 14.69
C ASP A 54 11.61 20.93 13.92
N GLY A 55 10.98 19.78 14.16
CA GLY A 55 9.73 19.39 13.50
C GLY A 55 9.88 18.67 12.16
N GLY A 56 11.08 18.64 11.56
CA GLY A 56 11.31 17.96 10.28
C GLY A 56 11.01 16.45 10.31
N PHE A 57 11.40 15.77 11.38
CA PHE A 57 11.08 14.35 11.57
C PHE A 57 9.58 14.11 11.72
N ALA A 58 8.87 14.96 12.47
CA ALA A 58 7.42 14.87 12.62
C ALA A 58 6.71 15.07 11.28
N ALA A 59 7.15 16.07 10.49
CA ALA A 59 6.64 16.30 9.14
C ALA A 59 6.86 15.10 8.21
N LYS A 60 8.08 14.52 8.22
CA LYS A 60 8.40 13.31 7.46
C LYS A 60 7.55 12.11 7.89
N PHE A 61 7.41 11.90 9.19
CA PHE A 61 6.59 10.81 9.75
C PHE A 61 5.13 10.93 9.31
N ASN A 62 4.53 12.12 9.49
CA ASN A 62 3.14 12.36 9.12
C ASN A 62 2.91 12.16 7.61
N TRP A 63 3.86 12.61 6.78
CA TRP A 63 3.81 12.40 5.33
C TRP A 63 3.86 10.91 4.99
N VAL A 64 4.85 10.18 5.54
CA VAL A 64 5.03 8.75 5.31
C VAL A 64 3.82 7.94 5.81
N ALA A 65 3.31 8.24 7.00
CA ALA A 65 2.15 7.57 7.58
C ALA A 65 0.88 7.80 6.75
N THR A 66 0.64 9.03 6.30
CA THR A 66 -0.50 9.35 5.42
C THR A 66 -0.43 8.54 4.13
N PHE A 67 0.74 8.50 3.48
CA PHE A 67 0.89 7.73 2.25
C PHE A 67 0.81 6.22 2.49
N ALA A 68 1.24 5.70 3.64
CA ALA A 68 1.06 4.29 3.97
C ALA A 68 -0.42 3.88 3.87
N TYR A 69 -1.35 4.69 4.40
CA TYR A 69 -2.79 4.44 4.26
C TYR A 69 -3.24 4.51 2.79
N LEU A 70 -2.79 5.51 2.03
CA LEU A 70 -3.15 5.68 0.62
C LEU A 70 -2.63 4.54 -0.28
N TYR A 71 -1.54 3.88 0.09
CA TYR A 71 -1.10 2.66 -0.60
C TYR A 71 -1.89 1.43 -0.14
N ILE A 72 -1.99 1.22 1.17
CA ILE A 72 -2.39 -0.07 1.73
C ILE A 72 -3.89 -0.29 1.63
N ILE A 73 -4.71 0.73 1.90
CA ILE A 73 -6.17 0.57 1.88
C ILE A 73 -6.67 0.17 0.48
N PRO A 74 -6.29 0.87 -0.62
CA PRO A 74 -6.68 0.44 -1.96
C PRO A 74 -6.13 -0.94 -2.33
N LEU A 75 -4.91 -1.30 -1.90
CA LEU A 75 -4.38 -2.65 -2.11
C LEU A 75 -5.24 -3.71 -1.43
N ILE A 76 -5.63 -3.51 -0.16
CA ILE A 76 -6.51 -4.43 0.58
C ILE A 76 -7.84 -4.59 -0.16
N ILE A 77 -8.45 -3.50 -0.63
CA ILE A 77 -9.73 -3.54 -1.37
C ILE A 77 -9.57 -4.36 -2.66
N LEU A 78 -8.51 -4.08 -3.43
CA LEU A 78 -8.19 -4.75 -4.68
C LEU A 78 -7.94 -6.26 -4.49
N PHE A 79 -7.14 -6.63 -3.50
CA PHE A 79 -6.87 -8.02 -3.18
C PHE A 79 -8.06 -8.74 -2.57
N SER A 80 -8.88 -8.05 -1.76
CA SER A 80 -10.11 -8.60 -1.20
C SER A 80 -11.10 -8.99 -2.28
N ASN A 81 -11.33 -8.10 -3.26
CA ASN A 81 -12.22 -8.40 -4.38
C ASN A 81 -11.76 -9.66 -5.13
N LYS A 82 -10.46 -9.73 -5.45
CA LYS A 82 -9.90 -10.90 -6.15
C LYS A 82 -9.95 -12.17 -5.30
N GLY A 83 -9.63 -12.07 -4.01
CA GLY A 83 -9.66 -13.18 -3.07
C GLY A 83 -11.08 -13.72 -2.87
N PHE A 84 -12.09 -12.85 -2.81
CA PHE A 84 -13.50 -13.27 -2.73
C PHE A 84 -13.97 -13.98 -3.99
N LYS A 85 -13.62 -13.49 -5.19
CA LYS A 85 -13.89 -14.22 -6.44
C LYS A 85 -13.25 -15.61 -6.43
N TRP A 86 -12.00 -15.71 -5.96
CA TRP A 86 -11.28 -16.98 -5.88
C TRP A 86 -11.92 -17.96 -4.89
N ILE A 87 -12.31 -17.49 -3.70
CA ILE A 87 -13.01 -18.30 -2.69
C ILE A 87 -14.36 -18.80 -3.23
N ASN A 88 -15.14 -17.91 -3.86
CA ASN A 88 -16.43 -18.29 -4.44
C ASN A 88 -16.31 -19.37 -5.53
N HIS A 89 -15.22 -19.36 -6.29
CA HIS A 89 -14.99 -20.36 -7.32
C HIS A 89 -14.51 -21.71 -6.75
N ARG A 90 -13.75 -21.69 -5.64
CA ARG A 90 -13.14 -22.89 -5.04
C ARG A 90 -14.04 -23.61 -4.04
N PHE A 91 -14.87 -22.88 -3.30
CA PHE A 91 -15.67 -23.43 -2.20
C PHE A 91 -17.17 -23.29 -2.48
N GLN A 92 -17.82 -24.41 -2.80
CA GLN A 92 -19.26 -24.47 -3.09
C GLN A 92 -20.12 -24.53 -1.82
N GLN A 93 -19.62 -25.14 -0.75
CA GLN A 93 -20.36 -25.24 0.52
C GLN A 93 -20.44 -23.87 1.20
N ALA A 94 -21.66 -23.40 1.47
CA ALA A 94 -21.92 -22.05 2.00
C ALA A 94 -21.18 -21.74 3.31
N ALA A 95 -21.18 -22.67 4.26
CA ALA A 95 -20.51 -22.50 5.55
C ALA A 95 -18.99 -22.30 5.39
N VAL A 96 -18.34 -23.14 4.58
CA VAL A 96 -16.90 -23.04 4.30
C VAL A 96 -16.59 -21.76 3.54
N ASN A 97 -17.43 -21.38 2.56
CA ASN A 97 -17.26 -20.15 1.80
C ASN A 97 -17.28 -18.90 2.71
N ILE A 98 -18.24 -18.84 3.64
CA ILE A 98 -18.34 -17.74 4.62
C ILE A 98 -17.11 -17.75 5.53
N ALA A 99 -16.74 -18.91 6.09
CA ALA A 99 -15.58 -19.02 6.98
C ALA A 99 -14.29 -18.55 6.29
N MET A 100 -14.08 -18.94 5.03
CA MET A 100 -12.91 -18.52 4.26
C MET A 100 -12.89 -17.02 3.95
N LYS A 101 -14.05 -16.40 3.70
CA LYS A 101 -14.13 -14.94 3.51
C LYS A 101 -13.76 -14.19 4.79
N VAL A 102 -14.24 -14.65 5.94
CA VAL A 102 -13.89 -14.06 7.25
C VAL A 102 -12.39 -14.20 7.51
N LEU A 103 -11.83 -15.40 7.29
CA LEU A 103 -10.40 -15.65 7.44
C LEU A 103 -9.57 -14.75 6.52
N LEU A 104 -10.00 -14.57 5.27
CA LEU A 104 -9.32 -13.72 4.30
C LEU A 104 -9.34 -12.24 4.73
N VAL A 105 -10.47 -11.73 5.22
CA VAL A 105 -10.56 -10.36 5.74
C VAL A 105 -9.62 -10.17 6.93
N ALA A 106 -9.63 -11.11 7.89
CA ALA A 106 -8.71 -11.08 9.03
C ALA A 106 -7.24 -11.10 8.58
N ALA A 107 -6.88 -11.94 7.60
CA ALA A 107 -5.54 -12.00 7.03
C ALA A 107 -5.14 -10.69 6.36
N PHE A 108 -6.05 -10.02 5.64
CA PHE A 108 -5.74 -8.72 5.02
C PHE A 108 -5.62 -7.58 6.03
N ILE A 109 -6.40 -7.60 7.12
CA ILE A 109 -6.24 -6.62 8.21
C ILE A 109 -4.86 -6.79 8.86
N ALA A 110 -4.51 -8.02 9.24
CA ALA A 110 -3.20 -8.31 9.84
C ALA A 110 -2.04 -7.99 8.88
N GLY A 111 -2.13 -8.46 7.63
CA GLY A 111 -1.14 -8.18 6.60
C GLY A 111 -1.03 -6.69 6.27
N GLY A 112 -2.15 -5.97 6.28
CA GLY A 112 -2.19 -4.52 6.10
C GLY A 112 -1.48 -3.76 7.20
N TYR A 113 -1.68 -4.16 8.46
CA TYR A 113 -0.99 -3.59 9.61
C TYR A 113 0.53 -3.82 9.53
N ILE A 114 0.96 -5.04 9.20
CA ILE A 114 2.39 -5.37 9.01
C ILE A 114 2.97 -4.56 7.84
N ALA A 115 2.25 -4.45 6.72
CA ALA A 115 2.66 -3.67 5.56
C ALA A 115 2.80 -2.18 5.91
N MET A 116 1.92 -1.64 6.75
CA MET A 116 1.98 -0.25 7.21
C MET A 116 3.25 -0.01 8.01
N PHE A 117 3.54 -0.89 8.97
CA PHE A 117 4.78 -0.81 9.75
C PHE A 117 6.01 -0.91 8.86
N GLY A 118 6.05 -1.88 7.93
CA GLY A 118 7.14 -2.03 6.97
C GLY A 118 7.32 -0.81 6.06
N PHE A 119 6.23 -0.21 5.59
CA PHE A 119 6.27 1.00 4.78
C PHE A 119 6.86 2.18 5.55
N VAL A 120 6.37 2.41 6.77
CA VAL A 120 6.86 3.48 7.64
C VAL A 120 8.35 3.28 7.93
N LEU A 121 8.77 2.08 8.35
CA LEU A 121 10.18 1.79 8.60
C LEU A 121 11.07 2.01 7.37
N THR A 122 10.60 1.64 6.18
CA THR A 122 11.38 1.77 4.94
C THR A 122 11.65 3.23 4.57
N TYR A 123 10.65 4.11 4.73
CA TYR A 123 10.75 5.49 4.23
C TYR A 123 11.04 6.52 5.31
N TYR A 124 10.55 6.32 6.53
CA TYR A 124 10.90 7.14 7.68
C TYR A 124 12.31 6.80 8.16
N GLY A 125 12.65 5.50 8.22
CA GLY A 125 13.87 4.98 8.83
C GLY A 125 13.68 4.70 10.32
N PHE A 126 14.69 4.09 10.96
CA PHE A 126 14.84 4.15 12.41
C PHE A 126 15.46 5.52 12.71
N ALA A 127 14.63 6.54 12.99
CA ALA A 127 15.16 7.80 13.49
C ALA A 127 15.98 7.49 14.76
N PRO A 128 17.22 7.99 14.88
CA PRO A 128 18.04 7.81 16.08
C PRO A 128 17.43 8.48 17.32
#